data_AF-A0A2S2NV62-F1
#
_entry.id   AF-A0A2S2NV62-F1
#
_cell.length_a   1.000
_cell.length_b   1.000
_cell.length_c   1.000
_cell.angle_alpha   90.00
_cell.angle_beta   90.00
_cell.angle_gamma   90.00
#
_symmetry.space_group_name_H-M   'P 1'
#
loop_
_entity.id
_entity.type
_entity.pdbx_description
1 polymer ?
#
loop_
_entity_poly.entity_id
_entity_poly.type
_entity_poly.pdbx_seq_one_letter_code
_entity_poly.pdbx_strand_id
1 'polypeptide(L)'
;MKESVHYRAPDISNVQAKIVIEQLKENALITQSSTRNIISKTISTTEVGVVGQLPSITSMSRTIQRVRTKNEKPPENPLTIHDLVLPDEYMNINNNNFLIYDNKKENRILMFATKENLDTLHTFKNWMADGTFRAVPKLFSQLYTIHGYKNRTTIPLIYVLMTNRTTNSYNEILQILKHNNPNLNPCSIIIDFEKAFETAFNDTFPHTKIKGCYFHFQQCLWRKVQENGLQALYSENVEFSLQVRHLAALAFVPTNKVINYFEKLVDSTYFINNENNLSTLVDYFEDTWIGRSTRNRRRPPKFQISMWNCYERVLKNKPRTNNSVEGWHHAFNSALGANHVTIWKFITFLKQEQALQEVLFKFIIQI
;
A
#
# COMPACT_ATOMS: atom_id res chain seq x y z
N MET A 1 52.16 -14.33 -51.11
CA MET A 1 51.27 -14.04 -49.97
C MET A 1 51.98 -14.44 -48.69
N LYS A 2 52.26 -13.49 -47.77
CA LYS A 2 52.69 -13.80 -46.40
C LYS A 2 51.43 -13.90 -45.55
N GLU A 3 51.09 -15.10 -45.08
CA GLU A 3 50.10 -15.27 -44.02
C GLU A 3 50.71 -14.83 -42.69
N SER A 4 50.21 -13.76 -42.09
CA SER A 4 50.56 -13.40 -40.71
C SER A 4 49.65 -14.18 -39.76
N VAL A 5 50.21 -15.21 -39.13
CA VAL A 5 49.54 -15.92 -38.03
C VAL A 5 49.58 -15.04 -36.78
N HIS A 6 48.44 -14.44 -36.42
CA HIS A 6 48.29 -13.68 -35.19
C HIS A 6 48.07 -14.63 -34.00
N TYR A 7 49.13 -14.90 -33.23
CA TYR A 7 49.01 -15.45 -31.88
C TYR A 7 48.58 -14.34 -30.91
N ARG A 8 47.29 -14.27 -30.57
CA ARG A 8 46.84 -13.51 -29.38
C ARG A 8 46.94 -14.43 -28.17
N ALA A 9 47.73 -14.03 -27.17
CA ALA A 9 47.70 -14.68 -25.86
C ALA A 9 46.26 -14.65 -25.30
N PRO A 10 45.80 -15.72 -24.62
CA PRO A 10 44.47 -15.73 -24.03
C PRO A 10 44.36 -14.60 -23.01
N ASP A 11 43.40 -13.70 -23.21
CA ASP A 11 43.11 -12.64 -22.27
C ASP A 11 42.40 -13.25 -21.05
N ILE A 12 43.20 -13.56 -20.03
CA ILE A 12 42.78 -14.19 -18.77
C ILE A 12 41.65 -13.38 -18.12
N SER A 13 41.73 -12.04 -18.19
CA SER A 13 40.71 -11.15 -17.63
C SER A 13 39.39 -11.27 -18.37
N ASN A 14 39.42 -11.45 -19.69
CA ASN A 14 38.22 -11.71 -20.50
C ASN A 14 37.60 -13.09 -20.20
N VAL A 15 38.41 -14.11 -19.92
CA VAL A 15 37.91 -15.44 -19.50
C VAL A 15 37.26 -15.34 -18.12
N GLN A 16 37.90 -14.67 -17.17
CA GLN A 16 37.35 -14.44 -15.83
C GLN A 16 36.07 -13.59 -15.88
N ALA A 17 35.99 -12.59 -16.75
CA ALA A 17 34.77 -11.80 -16.94
C ALA A 17 33.59 -12.68 -17.39
N LYS A 18 33.82 -13.67 -18.27
CA LYS A 18 32.78 -14.63 -18.67
C LYS A 18 32.33 -15.52 -17.49
N ILE A 19 33.26 -15.97 -16.64
CA ILE A 19 32.93 -16.75 -15.44
C ILE A 19 32.03 -15.94 -14.50
N VAL A 20 32.35 -14.66 -14.29
CA VAL A 20 31.54 -13.75 -13.47
C VAL A 20 30.13 -13.58 -14.07
N ILE A 21 30.01 -13.48 -15.40
CA ILE A 21 28.70 -13.44 -16.07
C ILE A 21 27.92 -14.75 -15.85
N GLU A 22 28.54 -15.92 -15.95
CA GLU A 22 27.86 -17.19 -15.67
C GLU A 22 27.41 -17.29 -14.21
N GLN A 23 28.23 -16.85 -13.25
CA GLN A 23 27.84 -16.77 -11.83
C GLN A 23 26.63 -15.85 -11.63
N LEU A 24 26.55 -14.71 -12.34
CA LEU A 24 25.36 -13.85 -12.30
C LEU A 24 24.11 -14.60 -12.80
N LYS A 25 24.25 -15.40 -13.85
CA LYS A 25 23.13 -16.19 -14.40
C LYS A 25 22.71 -17.30 -13.45
N GLU A 26 23.65 -18.04 -12.87
CA GLU A 26 23.36 -19.07 -11.86
C GLU A 26 22.65 -18.45 -10.66
N ASN A 27 23.22 -17.38 -10.07
CA ASN A 27 22.61 -16.65 -8.96
C ASN A 27 21.22 -16.12 -9.30
N ALA A 28 20.97 -15.75 -10.55
CA ALA A 28 19.65 -15.32 -11.01
C ALA A 28 18.61 -16.45 -11.02
N LEU A 29 19.03 -17.70 -11.22
CA LEU A 29 18.18 -18.90 -11.23
C LEU A 29 17.95 -19.45 -9.82
N ILE A 30 18.97 -19.41 -8.96
CA ILE A 30 18.89 -20.00 -7.61
C ILE A 30 18.40 -19.02 -6.55
N THR A 31 18.47 -17.71 -6.79
CA THR A 31 18.05 -16.69 -5.80
C THR A 31 16.91 -15.82 -6.31
N GLN A 32 16.07 -15.35 -5.39
CA GLN A 32 15.02 -14.34 -5.63
C GLN A 32 15.50 -12.91 -5.39
N SER A 33 16.81 -12.69 -5.22
CA SER A 33 17.38 -11.36 -4.94
C SER A 33 17.08 -10.36 -6.06
N SER A 34 16.99 -9.08 -5.72
CA SER A 34 16.89 -8.02 -6.74
C SER A 34 18.09 -8.09 -7.69
N THR A 35 17.87 -7.68 -8.95
CA THR A 35 18.95 -7.63 -9.95
C THR A 35 20.15 -6.84 -9.45
N ARG A 36 19.90 -5.73 -8.74
CA ARG A 36 20.93 -4.92 -8.11
C ARG A 36 21.72 -5.68 -7.04
N ASN A 37 21.05 -6.44 -6.18
CA ASN A 37 21.72 -7.21 -5.12
C ASN A 37 22.59 -8.33 -5.71
N ILE A 38 22.11 -9.01 -6.75
CA ILE A 38 22.90 -10.05 -7.43
C ILE A 38 24.16 -9.45 -8.05
N ILE A 39 24.03 -8.32 -8.76
CA ILE A 39 25.17 -7.61 -9.36
C ILE A 39 26.13 -7.14 -8.27
N SER A 40 25.63 -6.46 -7.23
CA SER A 40 26.47 -5.92 -6.16
C SER A 40 27.24 -7.01 -5.43
N LYS A 41 26.58 -8.12 -5.08
CA LYS A 41 27.22 -9.23 -4.37
C LYS A 41 28.32 -9.86 -5.22
N THR A 42 28.03 -10.09 -6.50
CA THR A 42 28.99 -10.72 -7.42
C THR A 42 30.18 -9.80 -7.71
N ILE A 43 29.95 -8.50 -7.93
CA ILE A 43 31.04 -7.54 -8.14
C ILE A 43 31.91 -7.39 -6.88
N SER A 44 31.31 -7.43 -5.68
CA SER A 44 32.07 -7.28 -4.42
C SER A 44 33.09 -8.40 -4.20
N THR A 45 32.92 -9.55 -4.86
CA THR A 45 33.82 -10.71 -4.79
C THR A 45 34.67 -10.87 -6.05
N THR A 46 34.64 -9.90 -6.98
CA THR A 46 35.37 -9.94 -8.26
C THR A 46 36.62 -9.07 -8.20
N GLU A 47 37.74 -9.55 -8.75
CA GLU A 47 39.01 -8.80 -8.83
C GLU A 47 38.89 -7.54 -9.70
N VAL A 48 39.55 -6.45 -9.28
CA VAL A 48 39.45 -5.13 -9.94
C VAL A 48 39.84 -5.16 -11.43
N GLY A 49 40.86 -5.95 -11.78
CA GLY A 49 41.29 -6.12 -13.18
C GLY A 49 40.24 -6.77 -14.09
N VAL A 50 39.36 -7.59 -13.51
CA VAL A 50 38.24 -8.25 -14.20
C VAL A 50 37.04 -7.32 -14.31
N VAL A 51 36.79 -6.49 -13.29
CA VAL A 51 35.68 -5.53 -13.28
C VAL A 51 35.74 -4.58 -14.48
N GLY A 52 36.94 -4.15 -14.87
CA GLY A 52 37.14 -3.31 -16.06
C GLY A 52 36.75 -3.95 -17.39
N GLN A 53 36.66 -5.29 -17.44
CA GLN A 53 36.26 -6.07 -18.62
C GLN A 53 34.78 -6.49 -18.59
N LEU A 54 34.06 -6.21 -17.49
CA LEU A 54 32.66 -6.58 -17.38
C LEU A 54 31.77 -5.69 -18.26
N PRO A 55 30.65 -6.22 -18.78
CA PRO A 55 29.60 -5.42 -19.39
C PRO A 55 29.06 -4.37 -18.41
N SER A 56 28.43 -3.32 -18.95
CA SER A 56 27.76 -2.31 -18.12
C SER A 56 26.73 -2.94 -17.18
N ILE A 57 26.49 -2.27 -16.04
CA ILE A 57 25.47 -2.68 -15.05
C ILE A 57 24.10 -2.89 -15.70
N THR A 58 23.73 -2.05 -16.68
CA THR A 58 22.49 -2.18 -17.45
C THR A 58 22.46 -3.47 -18.28
N SER A 59 23.58 -3.83 -18.92
CA SER A 59 23.69 -5.07 -19.69
C SER A 59 23.60 -6.30 -18.79
N MET A 60 24.33 -6.30 -17.67
CA MET A 60 24.24 -7.37 -16.67
C MET A 60 22.83 -7.51 -16.10
N SER A 61 22.15 -6.38 -15.88
CA SER A 61 20.75 -6.37 -15.41
C SER A 61 19.81 -7.06 -16.41
N ARG A 62 19.97 -6.75 -17.71
CA ARG A 62 19.21 -7.40 -18.79
C ARG A 62 19.53 -8.89 -18.90
N THR A 63 20.79 -9.29 -18.66
CA THR A 63 21.19 -10.70 -18.66
C THR A 63 20.47 -11.48 -17.55
N ILE A 64 20.49 -10.96 -16.32
CA ILE A 64 19.77 -11.55 -15.17
C ILE A 64 18.28 -11.69 -15.46
N GLN A 65 17.66 -10.62 -15.99
CA GLN A 65 16.24 -10.62 -16.33
C GLN A 65 15.93 -11.66 -17.41
N ARG A 66 16.72 -11.72 -18.50
CA ARG A 66 16.54 -12.70 -19.58
C ARG A 66 16.66 -14.13 -19.09
N VAL A 67 17.61 -14.42 -18.21
CA VAL A 67 17.79 -15.78 -17.66
C VAL A 67 16.59 -16.19 -16.83
N ARG A 68 16.09 -15.31 -15.96
CA ARG A 68 14.87 -15.55 -15.19
C ARG A 68 13.66 -15.79 -16.08
N THR A 69 13.41 -14.88 -17.04
CA THR A 69 12.28 -15.01 -17.98
C THR A 69 12.38 -16.28 -18.82
N LYS A 70 13.57 -16.67 -19.27
CA LYS A 70 13.76 -17.90 -20.07
C LYS A 70 13.51 -19.17 -19.24
N ASN A 71 13.84 -19.16 -17.95
CA ASN A 71 13.67 -20.31 -17.07
C ASN A 71 12.23 -20.45 -16.57
N GLU A 72 11.63 -19.35 -16.11
CA GLU A 72 10.25 -19.31 -15.62
C GLU A 72 9.22 -19.45 -16.76
N LYS A 73 9.61 -19.06 -17.99
CA LYS A 73 8.73 -18.99 -19.17
C LYS A 73 7.33 -18.43 -18.84
N PRO A 74 7.24 -17.27 -18.14
CA PRO A 74 5.95 -16.70 -17.85
C PRO A 74 5.24 -16.32 -19.15
N PRO A 75 3.90 -16.28 -19.17
CA PRO A 75 3.18 -15.77 -20.33
C PRO A 75 3.66 -14.36 -20.71
N GLU A 76 3.41 -13.96 -21.95
CA GLU A 76 3.68 -12.56 -22.33
C GLU A 76 2.90 -11.62 -21.41
N ASN A 77 3.54 -10.54 -20.96
CA ASN A 77 2.85 -9.58 -20.10
C ASN A 77 1.83 -8.82 -20.95
N PRO A 78 0.53 -8.83 -20.58
CA PRO A 78 -0.50 -8.24 -21.40
C PRO A 78 -0.30 -6.73 -21.55
N LEU A 79 -0.64 -6.22 -22.73
CA LEU A 79 -0.54 -4.79 -23.07
C LEU A 79 -1.81 -4.03 -22.70
N THR A 80 -2.96 -4.71 -22.75
CA THR A 80 -4.25 -4.16 -22.34
C THR A 80 -4.92 -5.05 -21.29
N ILE A 81 -5.91 -4.51 -20.59
CA ILE A 81 -6.74 -5.27 -19.64
C ILE A 81 -7.54 -6.39 -20.35
N HIS A 82 -7.92 -6.19 -21.61
CA HIS A 82 -8.67 -7.19 -22.38
C HIS A 82 -7.83 -8.43 -22.70
N ASP A 83 -6.52 -8.24 -22.89
CA ASP A 83 -5.59 -9.33 -23.19
C ASP A 83 -5.22 -10.16 -21.95
N LEU A 84 -5.63 -9.72 -20.75
CA LEU A 84 -5.30 -10.41 -19.51
C LEU A 84 -6.16 -11.67 -19.31
N VAL A 85 -5.57 -12.80 -19.70
CA VAL A 85 -6.03 -14.15 -19.39
C VAL A 85 -5.10 -14.76 -18.36
N LEU A 86 -5.62 -15.12 -17.18
CA LEU A 86 -4.84 -15.73 -16.09
C LEU A 86 -4.80 -17.26 -16.26
N PRO A 87 -3.63 -17.87 -16.43
CA PRO A 87 -3.50 -19.33 -16.38
C PRO A 87 -3.73 -19.90 -14.97
N ASP A 88 -4.08 -21.18 -14.87
CA ASP A 88 -4.38 -21.87 -13.60
C ASP A 88 -3.27 -21.74 -12.56
N GLU A 89 -2.00 -21.76 -13.00
CA GLU A 89 -0.83 -21.62 -12.13
C GLU A 89 -0.75 -20.26 -11.45
N TYR A 90 -1.45 -19.22 -11.93
CA TYR A 90 -1.56 -17.91 -11.30
C TYR A 90 -2.84 -17.76 -10.47
N MET A 91 -3.83 -18.63 -10.68
CA MET A 91 -5.10 -18.61 -9.96
C MET A 91 -5.08 -19.46 -8.68
N ASN A 92 -4.15 -20.41 -8.54
CA ASN A 92 -4.15 -21.41 -7.45
C ASN A 92 -2.89 -21.40 -6.58
N ILE A 93 -3.01 -21.72 -5.28
CA ILE A 93 -1.90 -22.03 -4.37
C ILE A 93 -2.06 -23.48 -3.91
N ASN A 94 -1.05 -24.33 -4.10
CA ASN A 94 -1.09 -25.75 -3.70
C ASN A 94 -2.37 -26.47 -4.18
N ASN A 95 -2.77 -26.24 -5.43
CA ASN A 95 -4.01 -26.73 -6.05
C ASN A 95 -5.33 -26.25 -5.42
N ASN A 96 -5.29 -25.29 -4.50
CA ASN A 96 -6.47 -24.62 -3.98
C ASN A 96 -6.66 -23.26 -4.64
N ASN A 97 -7.93 -22.87 -4.82
CA ASN A 97 -8.24 -21.58 -5.41
C ASN A 97 -7.71 -20.44 -4.55
N PHE A 98 -7.00 -19.51 -5.17
CA PHE A 98 -6.49 -18.28 -4.55
C PHE A 98 -7.11 -17.04 -5.19
N LEU A 99 -7.38 -17.06 -6.49
CA LEU A 99 -8.16 -16.02 -7.15
C LEU A 99 -9.66 -16.29 -6.93
N ILE A 100 -10.25 -15.63 -5.96
CA ILE A 100 -11.65 -15.85 -5.59
C ILE A 100 -12.64 -15.03 -6.42
N TYR A 101 -12.17 -13.99 -7.11
CA TYR A 101 -13.01 -13.20 -8.00
C TYR A 101 -12.21 -12.52 -9.10
N ASP A 102 -12.74 -12.59 -10.31
CA ASP A 102 -12.27 -11.87 -11.49
C ASP A 102 -13.50 -11.43 -12.30
N ASN A 103 -13.77 -10.13 -12.33
CA ASN A 103 -15.00 -9.62 -12.95
C ASN A 103 -14.98 -9.63 -14.49
N LYS A 104 -13.82 -9.85 -15.12
CA LYS A 104 -13.65 -9.83 -16.59
C LYS A 104 -14.13 -8.55 -17.31
N LYS A 105 -14.27 -7.42 -16.60
CA LYS A 105 -14.70 -6.12 -17.17
C LYS A 105 -13.52 -5.21 -17.51
N GLU A 106 -13.79 -4.09 -18.20
CA GLU A 106 -12.81 -3.01 -18.44
C GLU A 106 -12.26 -2.43 -17.12
N ASN A 107 -13.17 -2.17 -16.17
CA ASN A 107 -12.80 -1.83 -14.80
C ASN A 107 -12.43 -3.11 -14.01
N ARG A 108 -11.40 -3.83 -14.50
CA ARG A 108 -11.00 -5.14 -14.00
C ARG A 108 -10.73 -5.12 -12.50
N ILE A 109 -11.30 -6.08 -11.80
CA ILE A 109 -11.05 -6.36 -10.38
C ILE A 109 -10.58 -7.80 -10.28
N LEU A 110 -9.40 -8.01 -9.69
CA LEU A 110 -8.90 -9.33 -9.30
C LEU A 110 -8.80 -9.38 -7.79
N MET A 111 -9.49 -10.31 -7.17
CA MET A 111 -9.51 -10.49 -5.72
C MET A 111 -8.88 -11.83 -5.36
N PHE A 112 -7.86 -11.78 -4.50
CA PHE A 112 -7.12 -12.95 -4.04
C PHE A 112 -7.31 -13.15 -2.55
N ALA A 113 -7.65 -14.37 -2.18
CA ALA A 113 -7.76 -14.87 -0.82
C ALA A 113 -7.84 -16.40 -0.86
N THR A 114 -7.44 -17.06 0.22
CA THR A 114 -7.72 -18.47 0.45
C THR A 114 -9.02 -18.63 1.25
N LYS A 115 -9.58 -19.85 1.27
CA LYS A 115 -10.70 -20.18 2.17
C LYS A 115 -10.35 -19.88 3.64
N GLU A 116 -9.14 -20.25 4.06
CA GLU A 116 -8.64 -19.98 5.41
C GLU A 116 -8.58 -18.48 5.69
N ASN A 117 -8.19 -17.63 4.73
CA ASN A 117 -8.24 -16.18 4.92
C ASN A 117 -9.67 -15.69 5.20
N LEU A 118 -10.66 -16.16 4.42
CA LEU A 118 -12.06 -15.75 4.56
C LEU A 118 -12.67 -16.20 5.90
N ASP A 119 -12.39 -17.43 6.30
CA ASP A 119 -12.81 -17.99 7.58
C ASP A 119 -12.15 -17.23 8.74
N THR A 120 -10.86 -16.93 8.60
CA THR A 120 -10.07 -16.18 9.57
C THR A 120 -10.58 -14.75 9.71
N LEU A 121 -10.89 -14.06 8.61
CA LEU A 121 -11.40 -12.68 8.61
C LEU A 121 -12.69 -12.53 9.46
N HIS A 122 -13.55 -13.54 9.46
CA HIS A 122 -14.77 -13.58 10.27
C HIS A 122 -14.51 -13.54 11.78
N THR A 123 -13.37 -14.10 12.23
CA THR A 123 -12.99 -14.11 13.65
C THR A 123 -12.53 -12.74 14.15
N PHE A 124 -12.08 -11.86 13.26
CA PHE A 124 -11.56 -10.54 13.61
C PHE A 124 -12.69 -9.52 13.80
N LYS A 125 -12.78 -8.96 15.02
CA LYS A 125 -13.73 -7.88 15.34
C LYS A 125 -13.27 -6.50 14.89
N ASN A 126 -11.99 -6.32 14.58
CA ASN A 126 -11.46 -5.04 14.10
C ASN A 126 -10.70 -5.28 12.81
N TRP A 127 -11.02 -4.51 11.78
CA TRP A 127 -10.36 -4.58 10.49
C TRP A 127 -9.55 -3.31 10.24
N MET A 128 -8.61 -3.40 9.31
CA MET A 128 -7.93 -2.26 8.72
C MET A 128 -7.91 -2.44 7.20
N ALA A 129 -8.10 -1.37 6.44
CA ALA A 129 -8.01 -1.44 5.00
C ALA A 129 -7.30 -0.22 4.43
N ASP A 130 -6.48 -0.46 3.42
CA ASP A 130 -5.67 0.57 2.79
C ASP A 130 -5.20 0.12 1.39
N GLY A 131 -4.87 1.09 0.53
CA GLY A 131 -4.39 0.90 -0.83
C GLY A 131 -2.95 1.37 -1.03
N THR A 132 -2.18 0.63 -1.82
CA THR A 132 -0.83 1.02 -2.27
C THR A 132 -0.76 1.13 -3.79
N PHE A 133 0.05 2.08 -4.29
CA PHE A 133 0.16 2.45 -5.70
C PHE A 133 1.51 2.13 -6.35
N ARG A 134 2.57 1.93 -5.55
CA ARG A 134 3.96 2.01 -6.05
C ARG A 134 4.42 0.77 -6.80
N ALA A 135 4.04 -0.43 -6.34
CA ALA A 135 4.49 -1.70 -6.92
C ALA A 135 3.38 -2.48 -7.64
N VAL A 136 2.32 -1.79 -8.08
CA VAL A 136 1.21 -2.42 -8.80
C VAL A 136 1.55 -2.65 -10.28
N PRO A 137 1.06 -3.72 -10.92
CA PRO A 137 1.26 -3.94 -12.33
C PRO A 137 0.67 -2.81 -13.15
N LYS A 138 1.31 -2.45 -14.28
CA LYS A 138 0.97 -1.25 -15.08
C LYS A 138 -0.51 -1.15 -15.48
N LEU A 139 -1.19 -2.28 -15.64
CA LEU A 139 -2.60 -2.32 -16.03
C LEU A 139 -3.56 -1.97 -14.89
N PHE A 140 -3.10 -1.97 -13.64
CA PHE A 140 -3.89 -1.70 -12.44
C PHE A 140 -3.44 -0.37 -11.80
N SER A 141 -4.37 0.31 -11.12
CA SER A 141 -4.08 1.57 -10.44
C SER A 141 -3.76 1.39 -8.96
N GLN A 142 -4.23 0.32 -8.32
CA GLN A 142 -3.94 0.03 -6.92
C GLN A 142 -3.96 -1.46 -6.58
N LEU A 143 -3.23 -1.80 -5.52
CA LEU A 143 -3.47 -2.98 -4.69
C LEU A 143 -4.17 -2.48 -3.43
N TYR A 144 -5.44 -2.83 -3.26
CA TYR A 144 -6.19 -2.60 -2.03
C TYR A 144 -6.13 -3.84 -1.15
N THR A 145 -5.94 -3.67 0.15
CA THR A 145 -5.83 -4.80 1.08
C THR A 145 -6.72 -4.64 2.29
N ILE A 146 -7.34 -5.73 2.73
CA ILE A 146 -8.13 -5.79 3.97
C ILE A 146 -7.43 -6.73 4.94
N HIS A 147 -7.25 -6.25 6.16
CA HIS A 147 -6.48 -6.88 7.22
C HIS A 147 -7.34 -7.12 8.45
N GLY A 148 -7.14 -8.25 9.11
CA GLY A 148 -7.66 -8.52 10.44
C GLY A 148 -6.73 -7.99 11.52
N TYR A 149 -7.28 -7.38 12.58
CA TYR A 149 -6.54 -6.89 13.74
C TYR A 149 -6.99 -7.52 15.05
N LYS A 150 -6.09 -8.25 15.73
CA LYS A 150 -6.29 -8.88 17.05
C LYS A 150 -4.98 -8.82 17.83
N ASN A 151 -5.06 -8.51 19.13
CA ASN A 151 -3.91 -8.55 20.05
C ASN A 151 -2.65 -7.81 19.57
N ARG A 152 -2.82 -6.61 18.98
CA ARG A 152 -1.75 -5.79 18.39
C ARG A 152 -1.07 -6.36 17.15
N THR A 153 -1.57 -7.48 16.64
CA THR A 153 -1.13 -8.06 15.38
C THR A 153 -2.13 -7.76 14.29
N THR A 154 -1.61 -7.41 13.12
CA THR A 154 -2.37 -7.15 11.90
C THR A 154 -1.96 -8.17 10.87
N ILE A 155 -2.94 -8.80 10.22
CA ILE A 155 -2.67 -9.82 9.20
C ILE A 155 -3.42 -9.47 7.92
N PRO A 156 -2.74 -9.35 6.77
CA PRO A 156 -3.42 -9.22 5.49
C PRO A 156 -4.16 -10.51 5.17
N LEU A 157 -5.43 -10.37 4.77
CA LEU A 157 -6.32 -11.51 4.51
C LEU A 157 -6.89 -11.45 3.10
N ILE A 158 -7.12 -10.24 2.58
CA ILE A 158 -7.71 -10.02 1.27
C ILE A 158 -6.82 -9.07 0.48
N TYR A 159 -6.53 -9.44 -0.76
CA TYR A 159 -5.74 -8.65 -1.69
C TYR A 159 -6.57 -8.36 -2.93
N VAL A 160 -6.63 -7.10 -3.36
CA VAL A 160 -7.45 -6.71 -4.51
C VAL A 160 -6.68 -5.82 -5.46
N LEU A 161 -6.43 -6.32 -6.66
CA LEU A 161 -5.95 -5.50 -7.76
C LEU A 161 -7.15 -4.84 -8.46
N MET A 162 -7.09 -3.52 -8.59
CA MET A 162 -8.20 -2.74 -9.17
C MET A 162 -7.66 -1.76 -10.21
N THR A 163 -8.37 -1.62 -11.32
CA THR A 163 -8.01 -0.62 -12.35
C THR A 163 -8.53 0.78 -12.00
N ASN A 164 -9.60 0.90 -11.20
CA ASN A 164 -10.13 2.17 -10.72
C ASN A 164 -10.57 2.11 -9.24
N ARG A 165 -10.98 3.26 -8.69
CA ARG A 165 -11.28 3.47 -7.25
C ARG A 165 -12.66 4.11 -7.05
N THR A 166 -13.65 3.57 -7.75
CA THR A 166 -15.02 4.10 -7.69
C THR A 166 -15.81 3.42 -6.58
N THR A 167 -16.84 4.08 -6.07
CA THR A 167 -17.78 3.49 -5.10
C THR A 167 -18.35 2.17 -5.62
N ASN A 168 -18.65 2.07 -6.92
CA ASN A 168 -19.17 0.86 -7.55
C ASN A 168 -18.16 -0.30 -7.48
N SER A 169 -16.88 -0.03 -7.73
CA SER A 169 -15.83 -1.04 -7.67
C SER A 169 -15.62 -1.56 -6.26
N TYR A 170 -15.69 -0.69 -5.25
CA TYR A 170 -15.64 -1.13 -3.85
C TYR A 170 -16.90 -1.88 -3.44
N ASN A 171 -18.09 -1.44 -3.85
CA ASN A 171 -19.32 -2.19 -3.64
C ASN A 171 -19.20 -3.61 -4.19
N GLU A 172 -18.68 -3.77 -5.41
CA GLU A 172 -18.46 -5.08 -6.02
C GLU A 172 -17.58 -5.98 -5.12
N ILE A 173 -16.44 -5.48 -4.64
CA ILE A 173 -15.53 -6.23 -3.75
C ILE A 173 -16.20 -6.62 -2.43
N LEU A 174 -16.90 -5.68 -1.79
CA LEU A 174 -17.52 -5.92 -0.49
C LEU A 174 -18.70 -6.87 -0.59
N GLN A 175 -19.45 -6.83 -1.71
CA GLN A 175 -20.51 -7.80 -1.98
C GLN A 175 -19.93 -9.20 -2.22
N ILE A 176 -18.80 -9.33 -2.91
CA ILE A 176 -18.11 -10.62 -3.05
C ILE A 176 -17.65 -11.16 -1.69
N LEU A 177 -17.13 -10.32 -0.79
CA LEU A 177 -16.81 -10.74 0.58
C LEU A 177 -18.04 -11.26 1.32
N LYS A 178 -19.16 -10.52 1.27
CA LYS A 178 -20.42 -10.92 1.90
C LYS A 178 -21.02 -12.19 1.29
N HIS A 179 -20.88 -12.37 -0.02
CA HIS A 179 -21.33 -13.58 -0.69
C HIS A 179 -20.53 -14.81 -0.23
N ASN A 180 -19.21 -14.66 -0.13
CA ASN A 180 -18.33 -15.74 0.35
C ASN A 180 -18.56 -16.04 1.85
N ASN A 181 -18.87 -15.03 2.66
CA ASN A 181 -19.20 -15.22 4.06
C ASN A 181 -20.26 -14.19 4.53
N PRO A 182 -21.55 -14.56 4.56
CA PRO A 182 -22.62 -13.66 4.98
C PRO A 182 -22.51 -13.18 6.43
N ASN A 183 -21.83 -13.96 7.28
CA ASN A 183 -21.69 -13.73 8.71
C ASN A 183 -20.58 -12.72 9.06
N LEU A 184 -19.83 -12.20 8.08
CA LEU A 184 -18.86 -11.13 8.31
C LEU A 184 -19.54 -9.92 8.98
N ASN A 185 -19.13 -9.59 10.21
CA ASN A 185 -19.71 -8.49 10.98
C ASN A 185 -18.64 -7.87 11.89
N PRO A 186 -17.69 -7.10 11.32
CA PRO A 186 -16.66 -6.44 12.10
C PRO A 186 -17.28 -5.38 13.04
N CYS A 187 -16.73 -5.22 14.24
CA CYS A 187 -17.17 -4.17 15.15
C CYS A 187 -16.63 -2.79 14.73
N SER A 188 -15.43 -2.73 14.14
CA SER A 188 -14.87 -1.50 13.59
C SER A 188 -13.89 -1.76 12.45
N ILE A 189 -13.71 -0.78 11.59
CA ILE A 189 -12.68 -0.76 10.55
C ILE A 189 -11.92 0.56 10.61
N ILE A 190 -10.59 0.53 10.46
CA ILE A 190 -9.78 1.74 10.21
C ILE A 190 -9.47 1.83 8.73
N ILE A 191 -9.78 2.97 8.13
CA ILE A 191 -9.53 3.27 6.71
C ILE A 191 -8.98 4.68 6.52
N ASP A 192 -8.59 4.95 5.30
CA ASP A 192 -8.24 6.27 4.81
C ASP A 192 -9.47 7.13 4.55
N PHE A 193 -9.24 8.43 4.33
CA PHE A 193 -10.29 9.41 4.04
C PHE A 193 -10.73 9.38 2.57
N GLU A 194 -11.08 8.19 2.08
CA GLU A 194 -11.60 7.96 0.74
C GLU A 194 -13.11 7.77 0.78
N LYS A 195 -13.85 8.79 0.29
CA LYS A 195 -15.31 8.80 0.39
C LYS A 195 -15.96 7.63 -0.37
N ALA A 196 -15.37 7.21 -1.48
CA ALA A 196 -15.87 6.09 -2.27
C ALA A 196 -15.89 4.78 -1.47
N PHE A 197 -14.81 4.46 -0.76
CA PHE A 197 -14.74 3.28 0.10
C PHE A 197 -15.61 3.43 1.35
N GLU A 198 -15.60 4.60 2.00
CA GLU A 198 -16.46 4.87 3.18
C GLU A 198 -17.93 4.60 2.87
N THR A 199 -18.44 5.15 1.77
CA THR A 199 -19.83 4.95 1.33
C THR A 199 -20.11 3.47 1.08
N ALA A 200 -19.28 2.81 0.25
CA ALA A 200 -19.47 1.40 -0.09
C ALA A 200 -19.44 0.47 1.15
N PHE A 201 -18.54 0.76 2.10
CA PHE A 201 -18.40 0.00 3.32
C PHE A 201 -19.59 0.21 4.26
N ASN A 202 -20.06 1.45 4.40
CA ASN A 202 -21.24 1.74 5.22
C ASN A 202 -22.50 1.08 4.67
N ASP A 203 -22.66 1.05 3.34
CA ASP A 203 -23.80 0.40 2.68
C ASP A 203 -23.77 -1.12 2.88
N THR A 204 -22.58 -1.74 2.87
CA THR A 204 -22.43 -3.20 3.03
C THR A 204 -22.42 -3.65 4.50
N PHE A 205 -21.90 -2.80 5.41
CA PHE A 205 -21.74 -3.10 6.83
C PHE A 205 -22.25 -1.94 7.73
N PRO A 206 -23.57 -1.65 7.73
CA PRO A 206 -24.14 -0.44 8.35
C PRO A 206 -23.96 -0.37 9.88
N HIS A 207 -23.68 -1.50 10.53
CA HIS A 207 -23.45 -1.56 11.98
C HIS A 207 -21.97 -1.46 12.39
N THR A 208 -21.06 -1.42 11.41
CA THR A 208 -19.62 -1.32 11.68
C THR A 208 -19.22 0.11 11.97
N LYS A 209 -18.41 0.32 13.01
CA LYS A 209 -17.84 1.63 13.29
C LYS A 209 -16.66 1.91 12.35
N ILE A 210 -16.90 2.73 11.33
CA ILE A 210 -15.84 3.23 10.45
C ILE A 210 -15.03 4.30 11.20
N LYS A 211 -13.70 4.17 11.15
CA LYS A 211 -12.75 5.10 11.76
C LYS A 211 -11.71 5.52 10.74
N GLY A 212 -11.39 6.81 10.73
CA GLY A 212 -10.30 7.34 9.92
C GLY A 212 -8.95 7.09 10.58
N CYS A 213 -7.92 6.81 9.78
CA CYS A 213 -6.55 6.75 10.26
C CYS A 213 -6.06 8.14 10.70
N TYR A 214 -5.58 8.26 11.94
CA TYR A 214 -5.07 9.53 12.48
C TYR A 214 -3.86 10.07 11.70
N PHE A 215 -2.99 9.19 11.21
CA PHE A 215 -1.86 9.59 10.37
C PHE A 215 -2.33 10.21 9.06
N HIS A 216 -3.28 9.59 8.35
CA HIS A 216 -3.88 10.16 7.15
C HIS A 216 -4.65 11.46 7.42
N PHE A 217 -5.26 11.62 8.60
CA PHE A 217 -5.87 12.88 9.01
C PHE A 217 -4.82 13.99 9.13
N GLN A 218 -3.69 13.72 9.80
CA GLN A 218 -2.58 14.67 9.88
C GLN A 218 -1.98 14.97 8.50
N GLN A 219 -1.87 13.97 7.62
CA GLN A 219 -1.42 14.19 6.24
C GLN A 219 -2.38 15.07 5.44
N CYS A 220 -3.69 14.96 5.64
CA CYS A 220 -4.66 15.86 5.01
C CYS A 220 -4.42 17.32 5.43
N LEU A 221 -4.20 17.57 6.73
CA LEU A 221 -3.87 18.90 7.24
C LEU A 221 -2.55 19.42 6.66
N TRP A 222 -1.52 18.56 6.65
CA TRP A 222 -0.22 18.91 6.08
C TRP A 222 -0.31 19.26 4.61
N ARG A 223 -1.00 18.45 3.79
CA ARG A 223 -1.24 18.77 2.38
C ARG A 223 -1.93 20.11 2.22
N LYS A 224 -2.88 20.45 3.10
CA LYS A 224 -3.54 21.75 3.02
C LYS A 224 -2.62 22.92 3.36
N VAL A 225 -1.74 22.75 4.36
CA VAL A 225 -0.67 23.71 4.66
C VAL A 225 0.23 23.91 3.43
N GLN A 226 0.58 22.83 2.72
CA GLN A 226 1.41 22.89 1.53
C GLN A 226 0.73 23.60 0.35
N GLU A 227 -0.52 23.24 0.05
CA GLU A 227 -1.35 23.86 -0.99
C GLU A 227 -1.50 25.37 -0.80
N ASN A 228 -1.54 25.84 0.45
CA ASN A 228 -1.66 27.25 0.79
C ASN A 228 -0.30 28.00 0.77
N GLY A 229 0.80 27.35 0.40
CA GLY A 229 2.12 27.98 0.36
C GLY A 229 2.84 28.03 1.71
N LEU A 230 2.28 27.45 2.78
CA LEU A 230 2.69 27.71 4.17
C LEU A 230 3.77 26.75 4.70
N GLN A 231 4.36 25.91 3.85
CA GLN A 231 5.38 24.93 4.26
C GLN A 231 6.61 25.56 4.93
N ALA A 232 7.13 26.67 4.40
CA ALA A 232 8.28 27.35 4.99
C ALA A 232 7.93 27.90 6.38
N LEU A 233 6.81 28.63 6.48
CA LEU A 233 6.31 29.17 7.74
C LEU A 233 6.07 28.06 8.78
N TYR A 234 5.47 26.93 8.39
CA TYR A 234 5.27 25.80 9.28
C TYR A 234 6.58 25.16 9.76
N SER A 235 7.62 25.16 8.93
CA SER A 235 8.91 24.54 9.26
C SER A 235 9.79 25.46 10.12
N GLU A 236 9.70 26.77 9.91
CA GLU A 236 10.60 27.76 10.52
C GLU A 236 9.98 28.44 11.76
N ASN A 237 8.64 28.53 11.84
CA ASN A 237 7.94 29.15 12.95
C ASN A 237 7.29 28.11 13.86
N VAL A 238 7.90 27.90 15.04
CA VAL A 238 7.46 26.92 16.04
C VAL A 238 6.06 27.20 16.55
N GLU A 239 5.70 28.47 16.75
CA GLU A 239 4.37 28.86 17.22
C GLU A 239 3.31 28.57 16.17
N PHE A 240 3.55 28.93 14.91
CA PHE A 240 2.64 28.58 13.80
C PHE A 240 2.44 27.07 13.68
N SER A 241 3.54 26.31 13.75
CA SER A 241 3.50 24.85 13.75
C SER A 241 2.66 24.29 14.90
N LEU A 242 2.83 24.83 16.11
CA LEU A 242 2.05 24.44 17.28
C LEU A 242 0.55 24.71 17.08
N GLN A 243 0.19 25.89 16.57
CA GLN A 243 -1.19 26.29 16.37
C GLN A 243 -1.91 25.45 15.30
N VAL A 244 -1.21 25.11 14.20
CA VAL A 244 -1.71 24.13 13.23
C VAL A 244 -1.86 22.74 13.86
N ARG A 245 -0.93 22.32 14.73
CA ARG A 245 -1.05 21.03 15.45
C ARG A 245 -2.19 20.99 16.46
N HIS A 246 -2.66 22.13 16.99
CA HIS A 246 -3.87 22.17 17.81
C HIS A 246 -5.11 21.69 17.03
N LEU A 247 -5.21 21.98 15.73
CA LEU A 247 -6.26 21.42 14.87
C LEU A 247 -6.20 19.89 14.84
N ALA A 248 -4.98 19.32 14.72
CA ALA A 248 -4.80 17.87 14.77
C ALA A 248 -5.11 17.27 16.15
N ALA A 249 -4.88 18.04 17.22
CA ALA A 249 -5.14 17.61 18.60
C ALA A 249 -6.64 17.50 18.93
N LEU A 250 -7.51 18.17 18.18
CA LEU A 250 -8.97 18.04 18.32
C LEU A 250 -9.46 16.59 18.17
N ALA A 251 -8.69 15.72 17.51
CA ALA A 251 -9.00 14.29 17.42
C ALA A 251 -9.00 13.60 18.80
N PHE A 252 -8.38 14.19 19.82
CA PHE A 252 -8.29 13.64 21.18
C PHE A 252 -9.22 14.34 22.17
N VAL A 253 -10.10 15.20 21.69
CA VAL A 253 -11.11 15.83 22.53
C VAL A 253 -12.36 14.94 22.58
N PRO A 254 -13.11 14.87 23.70
CA PRO A 254 -14.42 14.22 23.72
C PRO A 254 -15.30 14.71 22.57
N THR A 255 -15.94 13.81 21.83
CA THR A 255 -16.63 14.16 20.56
C THR A 255 -17.66 15.29 20.72
N ASN A 256 -18.37 15.33 21.85
CA ASN A 256 -19.35 16.38 22.17
C ASN A 256 -18.74 17.75 22.49
N LYS A 257 -17.43 17.84 22.71
CA LYS A 257 -16.69 19.08 22.99
C LYS A 257 -15.85 19.56 21.80
N VAL A 258 -15.70 18.75 20.74
CA VAL A 258 -14.84 19.07 19.58
C VAL A 258 -15.21 20.42 18.96
N ILE A 259 -16.50 20.66 18.70
CA ILE A 259 -16.97 21.92 18.10
C ILE A 259 -16.64 23.11 19.02
N ASN A 260 -16.90 23.00 20.32
CA ASN A 260 -16.61 24.07 21.28
C ASN A 260 -15.12 24.43 21.35
N TYR A 261 -14.24 23.42 21.36
CA TYR A 261 -12.80 23.68 21.40
C TYR A 261 -12.25 24.17 20.06
N PHE A 262 -12.86 23.76 18.94
CA PHE A 262 -12.54 24.32 17.64
C PHE A 262 -12.90 25.81 17.58
N GLU A 263 -14.12 26.19 18.00
CA GLU A 263 -14.56 27.59 18.07
C GLU A 263 -13.61 28.44 18.94
N LYS A 264 -13.27 27.97 20.14
CA LYS A 264 -12.28 28.64 21.01
C LYS A 264 -10.90 28.78 20.38
N LEU A 265 -10.48 27.83 19.54
CA LEU A 265 -9.18 27.87 18.87
C LEU A 265 -9.18 28.93 17.78
N VAL A 266 -10.22 28.97 16.93
CA VAL A 266 -10.31 29.97 15.84
C VAL A 266 -10.58 31.38 16.36
N ASP A 267 -11.26 31.52 17.51
CA ASP A 267 -11.48 32.81 18.19
C ASP A 267 -10.26 33.27 19.02
N SER A 268 -9.19 32.49 19.05
CA SER A 268 -7.98 32.88 19.79
C SER A 268 -7.27 34.06 19.13
N THR A 269 -6.59 34.88 19.93
CA THR A 269 -5.81 36.03 19.44
C THR A 269 -4.82 35.64 18.35
N TYR A 270 -4.24 34.43 18.42
CA TYR A 270 -3.32 33.95 17.40
C TYR A 270 -4.01 33.75 16.05
N PHE A 271 -5.14 33.06 16.01
CA PHE A 271 -5.86 32.79 14.76
C PHE A 271 -6.41 34.07 14.14
N ILE A 272 -6.94 34.99 14.95
CA ILE A 272 -7.41 36.31 14.51
C ILE A 272 -6.26 37.13 13.90
N ASN A 273 -5.12 37.23 14.59
CA ASN A 273 -3.98 38.02 14.10
C ASN A 273 -3.29 37.40 12.86
N ASN A 274 -3.49 36.10 12.61
CA ASN A 274 -2.90 35.38 11.49
C ASN A 274 -3.94 34.94 10.45
N GLU A 275 -5.10 35.62 10.39
CA GLU A 275 -6.21 35.28 9.49
C GLU A 275 -5.78 35.16 8.02
N ASN A 276 -4.91 36.07 7.55
CA ASN A 276 -4.38 36.04 6.18
C ASN A 276 -3.68 34.72 5.83
N ASN A 277 -3.05 34.06 6.80
CA ASN A 277 -2.37 32.78 6.60
C ASN A 277 -3.30 31.58 6.90
N LEU A 278 -4.22 31.72 7.85
CA LEU A 278 -4.98 30.60 8.40
C LEU A 278 -6.40 30.44 7.85
N SER A 279 -7.01 31.50 7.29
CA SER A 279 -8.41 31.49 6.83
C SER A 279 -8.73 30.31 5.91
N THR A 280 -7.91 30.08 4.87
CA THR A 280 -8.12 28.97 3.93
C THR A 280 -7.93 27.59 4.57
N LEU A 281 -7.07 27.48 5.58
CA LEU A 281 -6.89 26.24 6.34
C LEU A 281 -8.09 25.99 7.27
N VAL A 282 -8.60 27.04 7.91
CA VAL A 282 -9.79 27.00 8.78
C VAL A 282 -11.02 26.66 7.96
N ASP A 283 -11.24 27.31 6.82
CA ASP A 283 -12.33 27.01 5.87
C ASP A 283 -12.33 25.54 5.46
N TYR A 284 -11.16 25.03 5.06
CA TYR A 284 -10.98 23.62 4.74
C TYR A 284 -11.32 22.72 5.94
N PHE A 285 -10.89 23.10 7.14
CA PHE A 285 -11.12 22.32 8.34
C PHE A 285 -12.60 22.28 8.71
N GLU A 286 -13.31 23.40 8.58
CA GLU A 286 -14.74 23.48 8.75
C GLU A 286 -15.46 22.62 7.71
N ASP A 287 -15.20 22.77 6.42
CA ASP A 287 -15.92 22.01 5.39
C ASP A 287 -15.69 20.50 5.49
N THR A 288 -14.47 20.11 5.88
CA THR A 288 -14.06 18.70 5.84
C THR A 288 -14.35 17.96 7.15
N TRP A 289 -14.14 18.59 8.31
CA TRP A 289 -14.04 17.89 9.60
C TRP A 289 -15.07 18.32 10.65
N ILE A 290 -15.51 19.59 10.64
CA ILE A 290 -16.39 20.16 11.68
C ILE A 290 -17.81 20.40 11.18
N GLY A 291 -17.95 20.88 9.94
CA GLY A 291 -19.16 21.36 9.29
C GLY A 291 -19.38 22.85 9.55
N ARG A 292 -19.75 23.67 8.56
CA ARG A 292 -19.91 25.13 8.77
C ARG A 292 -21.13 25.50 9.61
N SER A 293 -20.99 26.48 10.49
CA SER A 293 -22.12 27.08 11.20
C SER A 293 -22.96 27.94 10.27
N THR A 294 -24.28 27.77 10.29
CA THR A 294 -25.26 28.63 9.61
C THR A 294 -26.28 29.11 10.65
N ARG A 295 -27.00 30.21 10.37
CA ARG A 295 -27.85 30.98 11.33
C ARG A 295 -28.50 30.19 12.47
N ASN A 296 -28.99 28.97 12.25
CA ASN A 296 -29.55 28.11 13.31
C ASN A 296 -29.08 26.63 13.30
N ARG A 297 -28.16 26.22 12.40
CA ARG A 297 -27.74 24.81 12.25
C ARG A 297 -26.31 24.71 11.72
N ARG A 298 -25.56 23.67 12.11
CA ARG A 298 -24.27 23.34 11.51
C ARG A 298 -24.48 22.37 10.34
N ARG A 299 -23.93 22.68 9.15
CA ARG A 299 -23.97 21.76 7.99
C ARG A 299 -23.15 20.51 8.31
N PRO A 300 -23.52 19.32 7.81
CA PRO A 300 -22.72 18.12 8.05
C PRO A 300 -21.35 18.25 7.37
N PRO A 301 -20.25 17.88 8.06
CA PRO A 301 -18.92 17.83 7.45
C PRO A 301 -18.83 16.72 6.40
N LYS A 302 -17.83 16.80 5.53
CA LYS A 302 -17.49 15.71 4.58
C LYS A 302 -17.22 14.37 5.30
N PHE A 303 -16.51 14.43 6.42
CA PHE A 303 -16.24 13.30 7.32
C PHE A 303 -16.75 13.61 8.73
N GLN A 304 -17.61 12.75 9.26
CA GLN A 304 -18.22 12.95 10.58
C GLN A 304 -17.17 12.99 11.69
N ILE A 305 -17.39 13.82 12.72
CA ILE A 305 -16.50 13.94 13.90
C ILE A 305 -16.24 12.56 14.51
N SER A 306 -17.26 11.72 14.62
CA SER A 306 -17.14 10.37 15.16
C SER A 306 -16.20 9.47 14.35
N MET A 307 -15.97 9.73 13.06
CA MET A 307 -15.10 8.93 12.20
C MET A 307 -13.62 9.23 12.45
N TRP A 308 -13.21 10.50 12.45
CA TRP A 308 -11.80 10.90 12.60
C TRP A 308 -11.35 11.10 14.06
N ASN A 309 -12.29 11.19 15.01
CA ASN A 309 -11.97 11.32 16.43
C ASN A 309 -11.41 10.02 17.04
N CYS A 310 -10.37 10.19 17.83
CA CYS A 310 -9.57 9.15 18.47
C CYS A 310 -9.77 9.05 19.99
N TYR A 311 -10.51 9.96 20.65
CA TYR A 311 -10.63 10.02 22.11
C TYR A 311 -11.02 8.68 22.74
N GLU A 312 -12.15 8.13 22.33
CA GLU A 312 -12.65 6.83 22.80
C GLU A 312 -11.70 5.66 22.48
N ARG A 313 -10.93 5.78 21.38
CA ARG A 313 -9.99 4.74 20.98
C ARG A 313 -8.77 4.74 21.89
N VAL A 314 -8.26 5.92 22.27
CA VAL A 314 -7.18 6.06 23.25
C VAL A 314 -7.58 5.48 24.58
N LEU A 315 -8.75 5.85 25.11
CA LEU A 315 -9.24 5.34 26.40
C LEU A 315 -9.38 3.81 26.42
N LYS A 316 -9.74 3.21 25.27
CA LYS A 316 -9.93 1.76 25.12
C LYS A 316 -8.69 1.03 24.62
N ASN A 317 -7.53 1.70 24.58
CA ASN A 317 -6.27 1.16 24.07
C ASN A 317 -6.40 0.52 22.66
N LYS A 318 -7.22 1.12 21.81
CA LYS A 318 -7.46 0.69 20.42
C LYS A 318 -6.54 1.43 19.45
N PRO A 319 -6.15 0.81 18.32
CA PRO A 319 -5.25 1.43 17.35
C PRO A 319 -5.87 2.71 16.79
N ARG A 320 -5.07 3.76 16.61
CA ARG A 320 -5.50 5.05 16.03
C ARG A 320 -5.13 5.20 14.56
N THR A 321 -4.18 4.40 14.11
CA THR A 321 -3.62 4.43 12.78
C THR A 321 -3.62 3.02 12.21
N ASN A 322 -3.39 2.91 10.90
CA ASN A 322 -3.18 1.68 10.16
C ASN A 322 -1.68 1.47 9.84
N ASN A 323 -0.75 1.98 10.65
CA ASN A 323 0.70 1.89 10.41
C ASN A 323 1.20 0.46 10.12
N SER A 324 0.55 -0.57 10.69
CA SER A 324 0.89 -1.97 10.40
C SER A 324 0.59 -2.36 8.96
N VAL A 325 -0.49 -1.81 8.38
CA VAL A 325 -0.87 -1.99 6.98
C VAL A 325 0.11 -1.26 6.08
N GLU A 326 0.40 0.01 6.36
CA GLU A 326 1.43 0.77 5.63
C GLU A 326 2.81 0.12 5.71
N GLY A 327 3.17 -0.40 6.89
CA GLY A 327 4.40 -1.15 7.10
C GLY A 327 4.45 -2.43 6.27
N TRP A 328 3.33 -3.15 6.18
CA TRP A 328 3.20 -4.30 5.27
C TRP A 328 3.31 -3.87 3.80
N HIS A 329 2.62 -2.81 3.36
CA HIS A 329 2.77 -2.29 2.00
C HIS A 329 4.20 -1.86 1.70
N HIS A 330 4.89 -1.22 2.64
CA HIS A 330 6.28 -0.83 2.48
C HIS A 330 7.19 -2.06 2.31
N ALA A 331 7.02 -3.08 3.16
CA ALA A 331 7.75 -4.34 3.05
C ALA A 331 7.47 -5.04 1.71
N PHE A 332 6.20 -5.16 1.33
CA PHE A 332 5.74 -5.73 0.06
C PHE A 332 6.36 -5.02 -1.15
N ASN A 333 6.26 -3.69 -1.19
CA ASN A 333 6.83 -2.86 -2.25
C ASN A 333 8.36 -2.99 -2.31
N SER A 334 9.04 -3.03 -1.16
CA SER A 334 10.49 -3.16 -1.06
C SER A 334 10.96 -4.52 -1.58
N ALA A 335 10.25 -5.60 -1.22
CA ALA A 335 10.61 -6.96 -1.60
C ALA A 335 10.39 -7.24 -3.10
N LEU A 336 9.35 -6.65 -3.72
CA LEU A 336 9.16 -6.71 -5.18
C LEU A 336 10.34 -6.12 -5.97
N GLY A 337 11.03 -5.12 -5.40
CA GLY A 337 12.33 -4.64 -5.87
C GLY A 337 12.34 -3.94 -7.23
N ALA A 338 11.18 -3.53 -7.76
CA ALA A 338 11.05 -2.76 -9.00
C ALA A 338 9.75 -1.94 -9.02
N ASN A 339 9.77 -0.78 -9.68
CA ASN A 339 8.55 -0.02 -10.00
C ASN A 339 7.84 -0.72 -11.16
N HIS A 340 6.53 -0.95 -11.05
CA HIS A 340 5.67 -1.59 -12.07
C HIS A 340 6.16 -2.96 -12.56
N VAL A 341 6.04 -3.97 -11.71
CA VAL A 341 6.32 -5.38 -12.07
C VAL A 341 5.28 -5.92 -13.06
N THR A 342 5.62 -7.00 -13.78
CA THR A 342 4.64 -7.74 -14.58
C THR A 342 3.54 -8.32 -13.68
N ILE A 343 2.34 -8.54 -14.25
CA ILE A 343 1.24 -9.15 -13.50
C ILE A 343 1.62 -10.55 -12.98
N TRP A 344 2.42 -11.28 -13.75
CA TRP A 344 2.92 -12.61 -13.39
C TRP A 344 3.83 -12.56 -12.16
N LYS A 345 4.86 -11.71 -12.18
CA LYS A 345 5.77 -11.55 -11.05
C LYS A 345 5.02 -11.04 -9.81
N PHE A 346 4.05 -10.15 -10.00
CA PHE A 346 3.22 -9.65 -8.91
C PHE A 346 2.42 -10.76 -8.24
N ILE A 347 1.68 -11.57 -9.01
CA ILE A 347 0.87 -12.66 -8.48
C ILE A 347 1.76 -13.71 -7.80
N THR A 348 2.88 -14.09 -8.41
CA THR A 348 3.84 -15.02 -7.80
C THR A 348 4.32 -14.51 -6.43
N PHE A 349 4.63 -13.21 -6.33
CA PHE A 349 5.04 -12.62 -5.07
C PHE A 349 3.89 -12.58 -4.05
N LEU A 350 2.66 -12.28 -4.49
CA LEU A 350 1.48 -12.31 -3.64
C LEU A 350 1.24 -13.69 -3.00
N LYS A 351 1.53 -14.76 -3.75
CA LYS A 351 1.45 -16.14 -3.23
C LYS A 351 2.51 -16.44 -2.17
N GLN A 352 3.72 -15.92 -2.34
CA GLN A 352 4.79 -16.06 -1.36
C GLN A 352 4.43 -15.34 -0.06
N GLU A 353 3.87 -14.13 -0.17
CA GLU A 353 3.36 -13.38 0.97
C GLU A 353 2.23 -14.13 1.68
N GLN A 354 1.29 -14.69 0.93
CA GLN A 354 0.22 -15.52 1.49
C GLN A 354 0.77 -16.71 2.28
N ALA A 355 1.79 -17.41 1.77
CA ALA A 355 2.44 -18.52 2.48
C ALA A 355 3.09 -18.09 3.81
N LEU A 356 3.66 -16.88 3.87
CA LEU A 356 4.17 -16.32 5.13
C LEU A 356 3.04 -16.03 6.12
N GLN A 357 1.90 -15.52 5.64
CA GLN A 357 0.74 -15.23 6.50
C GLN A 357 0.09 -16.50 7.06
N GLU A 358 0.07 -17.59 6.30
CA GLU A 358 -0.44 -18.88 6.77
C GLU A 358 0.34 -19.42 7.98
N VAL A 359 1.64 -19.16 8.05
CA VAL A 359 2.44 -19.47 9.24
C VAL A 359 2.01 -18.60 10.43
N LEU A 360 1.79 -17.30 10.20
CA LEU A 360 1.35 -16.38 11.24
C LEU A 360 -0.05 -16.71 11.78
N PHE A 361 -0.98 -17.20 10.94
CA PHE A 361 -2.31 -17.65 11.39
C PHE A 361 -2.23 -18.69 12.49
N LYS A 362 -1.36 -19.70 12.30
CA LYS A 362 -1.20 -20.79 13.27
C LYS A 362 -0.79 -20.29 14.65
N PHE A 363 0.02 -19.23 14.72
CA PHE A 363 0.44 -18.65 16.00
C PHE A 363 -0.61 -17.73 16.63
N ILE A 364 -1.41 -17.03 15.83
CA ILE A 364 -2.34 -15.98 16.32
C ILE A 364 -3.72 -16.54 16.67
N ILE A 365 -4.16 -17.60 15.99
CA ILE A 365 -5.46 -18.25 16.27
C ILE A 365 -5.37 -19.15 17.51
N GLN A 366 -4.19 -19.70 17.82
CA GLN A 366 -3.97 -20.52 19.01
C GLN A 366 -3.91 -19.72 20.33
N ILE A 367 -3.96 -18.38 20.27
CA ILE A 367 -4.00 -17.45 21.41
C ILE A 367 -5.30 -16.65 21.37
#